data_AF-A0A936L3E9-F1
#
_entry.id   AF-A0A936L3E9-F1
#
_cell.length_a   1.000
_cell.length_b   1.000
_cell.length_c   1.000
_cell.angle_alpha   90.00
_cell.angle_beta   90.00
_cell.angle_gamma   90.00
#
_symmetry.space_group_name_H-M   'P 1'
#
loop_
_entity.id
_entity.type
_entity.pdbx_description
1 polymer ?
#
loop_
_entity_poly.entity_id
_entity_poly.type
_entity_poly.pdbx_seq_one_letter_code
_entity_poly.pdbx_strand_id
1 'polypeptide(L)'
;MKNLMLLFFLLPIWMTAQVSSFSVEVDRDSVLFGNTIKVTYVLKNVDGKFEAPAFSDFSLISGPNTSSSMYSINGNTTKTTTYTYFIKPLKEGQCFIEEAYLIHRTDEEKNMTADAIKIKVMPNPEGIIEDAPQGNSQQLFFSWPMETDQGAPIEKEAPSKPKRKVKRI
;
A
#
# COMPACT_ATOMS: atom_id res chain seq x y z
N MET A 1 -53.73 12.47 16.80
CA MET A 1 -52.74 12.24 15.72
C MET A 1 -51.71 13.38 15.73
N LYS A 2 -50.84 13.46 16.74
CA LYS A 2 -49.82 14.54 16.86
C LYS A 2 -48.40 14.02 17.14
N ASN A 3 -48.25 12.71 17.32
CA ASN A 3 -47.03 12.11 17.86
C ASN A 3 -46.24 11.33 16.79
N LEU A 4 -46.74 11.28 15.54
CA LEU A 4 -46.09 10.58 14.43
C LEU A 4 -44.98 11.41 13.77
N MET A 5 -45.02 12.73 13.92
CA MET A 5 -44.02 13.64 13.35
C MET A 5 -42.67 13.60 14.10
N LEU A 6 -42.66 13.12 15.35
CA LEU A 6 -41.43 12.99 16.14
C LEU A 6 -40.57 11.77 15.75
N LEU A 7 -41.15 10.79 15.02
CA LEU A 7 -40.47 9.54 14.66
C LEU A 7 -39.52 9.68 13.47
N PHE A 8 -39.68 10.73 12.65
CA PHE A 8 -38.81 10.98 11.49
C PHE A 8 -37.49 11.69 11.87
N PHE A 9 -37.38 12.18 13.11
CA PHE A 9 -36.22 12.94 13.59
C PHE A 9 -35.14 12.08 14.27
N LEU A 10 -35.37 10.76 14.35
CA LEU A 10 -34.53 9.82 15.11
C LEU A 10 -33.83 8.79 14.23
N LEU A 11 -33.59 9.11 12.95
CA LEU A 11 -32.73 8.29 12.10
C LEU A 11 -31.28 8.74 12.31
N PRO A 12 -30.42 8.01 13.06
CA PRO A 12 -29.00 8.30 13.06
C PRO A 12 -28.48 8.06 11.64
N ILE A 13 -27.88 9.08 11.03
CA ILE A 13 -27.13 8.93 9.79
C ILE A 13 -25.80 8.32 10.19
N TRP A 14 -25.57 7.06 9.85
CA TRP A 14 -24.28 6.40 10.05
C TRP A 14 -23.33 6.97 9.00
N MET A 15 -22.58 8.01 9.36
CA MET A 15 -21.45 8.47 8.56
C MET A 15 -20.26 7.53 8.82
N THR A 16 -19.85 6.77 7.82
CA THR A 16 -18.57 6.07 7.83
C THR A 16 -17.47 7.05 7.44
N ALA A 17 -16.41 7.13 8.25
CA ALA A 17 -15.20 7.85 7.87
C ALA A 17 -14.38 6.97 6.91
N GLN A 18 -13.84 7.56 5.83
CA GLN A 18 -12.91 6.85 4.96
C GLN A 18 -11.58 6.65 5.68
N VAL A 19 -11.07 5.42 5.69
CA VAL A 19 -9.76 5.11 6.30
C VAL A 19 -8.66 5.70 5.43
N SER A 20 -7.93 6.67 5.99
CA SER A 20 -6.76 7.30 5.39
C SER A 20 -5.47 6.59 5.81
N SER A 21 -4.53 6.38 4.89
CA SER A 21 -3.21 5.81 5.20
C SER A 21 -2.10 6.48 4.40
N PHE A 22 -0.92 6.56 5.00
CA PHE A 22 0.31 6.99 4.37
C PHE A 22 1.40 5.98 4.73
N SER A 23 1.96 5.33 3.72
CA SER A 23 2.98 4.28 3.91
C SER A 23 4.12 4.46 2.92
N VAL A 24 5.26 3.84 3.26
CA VAL A 24 6.45 3.77 2.43
C VAL A 24 6.80 2.30 2.20
N GLU A 25 7.16 1.98 0.97
CA GLU A 25 7.56 0.64 0.52
C GLU A 25 8.90 0.74 -0.21
N VAL A 26 9.78 -0.23 0.02
CA VAL A 26 11.04 -0.35 -0.69
C VAL A 26 11.10 -1.73 -1.33
N ASP A 27 11.64 -1.81 -2.54
CA ASP A 27 11.71 -3.07 -3.28
C ASP A 27 12.67 -4.10 -2.67
N ARG A 28 13.65 -3.66 -1.89
CA ARG A 28 14.61 -4.49 -1.14
C ARG A 28 15.17 -3.76 0.08
N ASP A 29 15.51 -4.53 1.11
CA ASP A 29 16.11 -4.03 2.36
C ASP A 29 17.65 -4.02 2.34
N SER A 30 18.25 -4.75 1.40
CA SER A 30 19.68 -4.75 1.13
C SER A 30 19.99 -4.67 -0.36
N VAL A 31 21.14 -4.09 -0.70
CA VAL A 31 21.56 -3.88 -2.08
C VAL A 31 23.09 -3.87 -2.19
N LEU A 32 23.65 -4.38 -3.29
CA LEU A 32 25.06 -4.16 -3.61
C LEU A 32 25.34 -2.70 -4.01
N PHE A 33 26.46 -2.14 -3.56
CA PHE A 33 26.86 -0.78 -3.90
C PHE A 33 26.88 -0.53 -5.42
N GLY A 34 26.44 0.65 -5.85
CA GLY A 34 26.31 1.01 -7.27
C GLY A 34 24.95 0.68 -7.92
N ASN A 35 24.12 -0.13 -7.25
CA ASN A 35 22.77 -0.49 -7.70
C ASN A 35 21.70 0.49 -7.23
N THR A 36 20.53 0.41 -7.87
CA THR A 36 19.41 1.33 -7.66
C THR A 36 18.29 0.64 -6.89
N ILE A 37 17.74 1.37 -5.93
CA ILE A 37 16.61 0.97 -5.08
C ILE A 37 15.37 1.75 -5.51
N LYS A 38 14.23 1.07 -5.55
CA LYS A 38 12.93 1.71 -5.78
C LYS A 38 12.24 1.97 -4.45
N VAL A 39 11.96 3.22 -4.17
CA VAL A 39 11.18 3.67 -2.99
C VAL A 39 9.82 4.15 -3.47
N THR A 40 8.76 3.69 -2.84
CA THR A 40 7.37 3.95 -3.22
C THR A 40 6.59 4.45 -2.01
N TYR A 41 6.11 5.68 -2.08
CA TYR A 41 5.21 6.24 -1.09
C TYR A 41 3.76 6.07 -1.55
N VAL A 42 2.91 5.53 -0.70
CA VAL A 42 1.51 5.23 -1.00
C VAL A 42 0.61 6.04 -0.07
N LEU A 43 -0.20 6.91 -0.67
CA LEU A 43 -1.22 7.71 -0.01
C LEU A 43 -2.58 7.13 -0.36
N LYS A 44 -3.39 6.77 0.63
CA LYS A 44 -4.74 6.22 0.43
C LYS A 44 -5.76 7.11 1.14
N ASN A 45 -6.76 7.57 0.41
CA ASN A 45 -7.85 8.45 0.89
C ASN A 45 -7.35 9.70 1.63
N VAL A 46 -6.23 10.24 1.16
CA VAL A 46 -5.60 11.42 1.74
C VAL A 46 -5.60 12.52 0.71
N ASP A 47 -5.98 13.72 1.12
CA ASP A 47 -5.81 14.95 0.35
C ASP A 47 -4.84 15.88 1.08
N GLY A 48 -3.65 16.01 0.52
CA GLY A 48 -2.55 16.71 1.16
C GLY A 48 -1.36 16.89 0.23
N LYS A 49 -0.40 17.70 0.68
CA LYS A 49 0.89 17.88 0.03
C LYS A 49 1.86 16.86 0.60
N PHE A 50 2.38 15.99 -0.27
CA PHE A 50 3.47 15.09 0.07
C PHE A 50 4.81 15.84 0.04
N GLU A 51 5.62 15.63 1.07
CA GLU A 51 6.98 16.15 1.19
C GLU A 51 7.95 14.97 1.27
N ALA A 52 8.75 14.82 0.23
CA ALA A 52 9.76 13.78 0.13
C ALA A 52 10.89 13.99 1.15
N PRO A 53 11.55 12.92 1.63
CA PRO A 53 12.70 13.04 2.50
C PRO A 53 13.91 13.61 1.75
N ALA A 54 14.94 14.05 2.48
CA ALA A 54 16.14 14.65 1.90
C ALA A 54 17.04 13.66 1.12
N PHE A 55 16.80 12.34 1.26
CA PHE A 55 17.62 11.26 0.67
C PHE A 55 19.14 11.45 0.91
N SER A 56 19.56 11.94 2.08
CA SER A 56 20.94 12.35 2.40
C SER A 56 22.02 11.30 2.11
N ASP A 57 21.70 10.01 2.31
CA ASP A 57 22.62 8.87 2.06
C ASP A 57 22.57 8.34 0.61
N PHE A 58 21.76 8.94 -0.26
CA PHE A 58 21.48 8.44 -1.60
C PHE A 58 21.54 9.54 -2.67
N SER A 59 21.92 9.15 -3.87
CA SER A 59 21.75 9.97 -5.06
C SER A 59 20.38 9.68 -5.69
N LEU A 60 19.63 10.74 -5.99
CA LEU A 60 18.38 10.62 -6.74
C LEU A 60 18.68 10.35 -8.22
N ILE A 61 18.29 9.18 -8.71
CA ILE A 61 18.48 8.77 -10.10
C ILE A 61 17.27 9.18 -10.95
N SER A 62 16.06 9.02 -10.42
CA SER A 62 14.82 9.37 -11.10
C SER A 62 13.65 9.54 -10.12
N GLY A 63 12.67 10.37 -10.51
CA GLY A 63 11.42 10.59 -9.78
C GLY A 63 11.18 12.06 -9.41
N PRO A 64 10.04 12.37 -8.77
CA PRO A 64 8.95 11.45 -8.46
C PRO A 64 8.17 11.03 -9.71
N ASN A 65 8.07 9.72 -9.93
CA ASN A 65 7.08 9.16 -10.84
C ASN A 65 5.77 9.03 -10.07
N THR A 66 4.76 9.80 -10.48
CA THR A 66 3.48 9.88 -9.76
C THR A 66 2.40 9.10 -10.50
N SER A 67 1.64 8.29 -9.76
CA SER A 67 0.44 7.62 -10.25
C SER A 67 -0.73 7.92 -9.33
N SER A 68 -1.91 8.14 -9.87
CA SER A 68 -3.13 8.33 -9.09
C SER A 68 -4.24 7.46 -9.66
N SER A 69 -4.95 6.77 -8.77
CA SER A 69 -6.09 5.93 -9.11
C SER A 69 -7.26 6.26 -8.18
N MET A 70 -8.46 6.12 -8.71
CA MET A 70 -9.69 6.36 -7.96
C MET A 70 -10.73 5.37 -8.44
N TYR A 71 -11.36 4.66 -7.51
CA TYR A 71 -12.46 3.76 -7.80
C TYR A 71 -13.57 3.97 -6.78
N SER A 72 -14.81 3.73 -7.20
CA SER A 72 -15.99 3.87 -6.34
C SER A 72 -16.82 2.61 -6.43
N ILE A 73 -17.11 1.99 -5.28
CA ILE A 73 -17.92 0.78 -5.16
C ILE A 73 -19.07 1.10 -4.23
N ASN A 74 -20.31 1.06 -4.73
CA ASN A 74 -21.53 1.36 -3.96
C ASN A 74 -21.47 2.70 -3.19
N GLY A 75 -20.86 3.73 -3.80
CA GLY A 75 -20.69 5.06 -3.20
C GLY A 75 -19.46 5.20 -2.29
N ASN A 76 -18.82 4.09 -1.88
CA ASN A 76 -17.55 4.12 -1.18
C ASN A 76 -16.43 4.36 -2.19
N THR A 77 -15.85 5.55 -2.11
CA THR A 77 -14.82 6.02 -3.03
C THR A 77 -13.45 5.85 -2.38
N THR A 78 -12.57 5.12 -3.05
CA THR A 78 -11.16 4.97 -2.65
C THR A 78 -10.28 5.71 -3.64
N LYS A 79 -9.41 6.58 -3.14
CA LYS A 79 -8.39 7.28 -3.91
C LYS A 79 -7.01 6.82 -3.44
N THR A 80 -6.15 6.46 -4.38
CA THR A 80 -4.74 6.13 -4.09
C THR A 80 -3.83 7.02 -4.92
N THR A 81 -2.80 7.58 -4.30
CA THR A 81 -1.75 8.33 -4.99
C THR A 81 -0.41 7.75 -4.59
N THR A 82 0.43 7.48 -5.57
CA THR A 82 1.72 6.82 -5.39
C THR A 82 2.84 7.69 -5.94
N TYR A 83 3.90 7.88 -5.15
CA TYR A 83 5.12 8.56 -5.58
C TYR A 83 6.28 7.57 -5.56
N THR A 84 6.89 7.34 -6.72
CA THR A 84 8.00 6.40 -6.86
C THR A 84 9.30 7.14 -7.17
N TYR A 85 10.34 6.80 -6.43
CA TYR A 85 11.70 7.29 -6.60
C TYR A 85 12.65 6.13 -6.87
N PHE A 86 13.64 6.38 -7.70
CA PHE A 86 14.79 5.50 -7.92
C PHE A 86 16.01 6.18 -7.34
N ILE A 87 16.60 5.57 -6.32
CA ILE A 87 17.72 6.14 -5.56
C ILE A 87 18.89 5.17 -5.55
N LYS A 88 20.12 5.69 -5.52
CA LYS A 88 21.34 4.88 -5.48
C LYS A 88 22.20 5.27 -4.27
N PRO A 89 22.65 4.32 -3.44
CA PRO A 89 23.45 4.64 -2.27
C PRO A 89 24.74 5.38 -2.61
N LEU A 90 25.14 6.31 -1.74
CA LEU A 90 26.40 7.06 -1.87
C LEU A 90 27.58 6.38 -1.14
N LYS A 91 27.29 5.46 -0.22
CA LYS A 91 28.30 4.74 0.57
C LYS A 91 27.86 3.30 0.86
N GLU A 92 28.84 2.47 1.20
CA GLU A 92 28.62 1.12 1.74
C GLU A 92 28.21 1.18 3.22
N GLY A 93 27.60 0.11 3.74
CA GLY A 93 27.17 0.01 5.13
C GLY A 93 25.69 0.33 5.34
N GLN A 94 25.35 0.88 6.50
CA GLN A 94 23.96 1.23 6.83
C GLN A 94 23.63 2.63 6.29
N CYS A 95 22.64 2.70 5.42
CA CYS A 95 22.08 3.95 4.88
C CYS A 95 20.64 4.11 5.36
N PHE A 96 20.17 5.35 5.50
CA PHE A 96 18.84 5.63 6.00
C PHE A 96 18.05 6.49 5.01
N ILE A 97 16.84 6.03 4.71
CA ILE A 97 15.80 6.85 4.09
C ILE A 97 15.07 7.53 5.26
N GLU A 98 15.19 8.85 5.34
CA GLU A 98 14.56 9.64 6.40
C GLU A 98 13.03 9.59 6.32
N GLU A 99 12.37 10.04 7.39
CA GLU A 99 10.91 10.16 7.44
C GLU A 99 10.41 11.06 6.31
N ALA A 100 9.25 10.72 5.77
CA ALA A 100 8.55 11.56 4.82
C ALA A 100 7.29 12.12 5.45
N TYR A 101 6.89 13.32 5.04
CA TYR A 101 5.76 14.01 5.64
C TYR A 101 4.63 14.19 4.65
N LEU A 102 3.42 14.20 5.18
CA LEU A 102 2.23 14.59 4.47
C LEU A 102 1.53 15.70 5.24
N ILE A 103 1.43 16.86 4.60
CA ILE A 103 0.71 18.01 5.13
C ILE A 103 -0.71 17.96 4.58
N HIS A 104 -1.68 17.66 5.44
CA HIS A 104 -3.07 17.57 5.05
C HIS A 104 -3.62 18.95 4.67
N ARG A 105 -4.44 19.03 3.60
CA ARG A 105 -4.81 20.34 2.99
C ARG A 105 -5.62 21.25 3.92
N THR A 106 -6.48 20.67 4.74
CA THR A 106 -7.52 21.42 5.48
C THR A 106 -7.32 21.41 6.98
N ASP A 107 -6.49 20.51 7.50
CA ASP A 107 -6.48 20.18 8.92
C ASP A 107 -5.08 19.67 9.32
N GLU A 108 -4.33 20.48 10.05
CA GLU A 108 -2.95 20.17 10.44
C GLU A 108 -2.87 18.99 11.43
N GLU A 109 -3.94 18.71 12.19
CA GLU A 109 -3.99 17.54 13.09
C GLU A 109 -4.05 16.23 12.30
N LYS A 110 -4.42 16.28 11.01
CA LYS A 110 -4.43 15.14 10.08
C LYS A 110 -3.13 14.98 9.29
N ASN A 111 -2.08 15.71 9.64
CA ASN A 111 -0.76 15.48 9.08
C ASN A 111 -0.31 14.05 9.39
N MET A 112 0.37 13.42 8.44
CA MET A 112 0.83 12.04 8.56
C MET A 112 2.33 11.98 8.31
N THR A 113 2.97 10.99 8.90
CA THR A 113 4.40 10.72 8.69
C THR A 113 4.56 9.28 8.22
N ALA A 114 5.47 9.07 7.28
CA ALA A 114 5.92 7.75 6.88
C ALA A 114 7.28 7.48 7.54
N ASP A 115 7.41 6.31 8.13
CA ASP A 115 8.58 5.93 8.93
C ASP A 115 9.88 5.94 8.13
N ALA A 116 10.99 6.21 8.82
CA ALA A 116 12.32 6.06 8.27
C ALA A 116 12.67 4.58 8.01
N ILE A 117 13.36 4.31 6.91
CA ILE A 117 13.77 2.94 6.52
C ILE A 117 15.29 2.82 6.52
N LYS A 118 15.78 1.77 7.16
CA LYS A 118 17.19 1.37 7.09
C LYS A 118 17.43 0.44 5.90
N ILE A 119 18.45 0.74 5.12
CA ILE A 119 18.91 -0.05 3.99
C ILE A 119 20.34 -0.53 4.24
N LYS A 120 20.60 -1.81 4.01
CA LYS A 120 21.94 -2.40 4.11
C LYS A 120 22.63 -2.42 2.74
N VAL A 121 23.67 -1.61 2.59
CA VAL A 121 24.48 -1.54 1.38
C VAL A 121 25.71 -2.43 1.53
N MET A 122 25.82 -3.44 0.67
CA MET A 122 26.90 -4.41 0.67
C MET A 122 28.01 -4.02 -0.31
N PRO A 123 29.28 -4.37 -0.03
CA PRO A 123 30.38 -4.13 -0.97
C PRO A 123 30.14 -4.82 -2.31
N ASN A 124 30.53 -4.16 -3.41
CA ASN A 124 30.35 -4.70 -4.77
C ASN A 124 31.66 -4.61 -5.59
N PRO A 125 32.70 -5.40 -5.22
CA PRO A 125 33.99 -5.34 -5.90
C PRO A 125 33.93 -5.80 -7.37
N GLU A 126 32.98 -6.67 -7.70
CA GLU A 126 32.78 -7.20 -9.05
C GLU A 126 31.88 -6.30 -9.92
N GLY A 127 31.31 -5.23 -9.36
CA GLY A 127 30.44 -4.30 -10.09
C GLY A 127 29.16 -4.94 -10.62
N ILE A 128 28.63 -5.95 -9.91
CA ILE A 128 27.42 -6.68 -10.30
C ILE A 128 26.24 -5.70 -10.29
N ILE A 129 25.50 -5.65 -11.40
CA ILE A 129 24.25 -4.91 -11.49
C ILE A 129 23.10 -5.87 -11.18
N GLU A 130 22.37 -5.57 -10.12
CA GLU A 130 21.19 -6.31 -9.69
C GLU A 130 19.96 -5.84 -10.48
N ASP A 131 19.21 -6.79 -11.02
CA ASP A 131 17.90 -6.50 -11.57
C ASP A 131 16.93 -6.08 -10.46
N ALA A 132 15.96 -5.23 -10.82
CA ALA A 132 14.83 -4.96 -9.94
C ALA A 132 14.14 -6.30 -9.59
N PRO A 133 13.91 -6.61 -8.29
CA PRO A 133 13.16 -7.81 -7.94
C PRO A 133 11.83 -7.75 -8.68
N GLN A 134 11.49 -8.83 -9.37
CA GLN A 134 10.19 -8.99 -10.03
C GLN A 134 9.12 -9.20 -8.96
N GLY A 135 8.85 -8.14 -8.18
CA GLY A 135 7.64 -8.04 -7.39
C GLY A 135 6.49 -7.92 -8.37
N ASN A 136 5.54 -8.87 -8.30
CA ASN A 136 4.37 -8.90 -9.15
C ASN A 136 3.54 -7.62 -8.88
N SER A 137 3.79 -6.57 -9.66
CA SER A 137 3.14 -5.26 -9.53
C SER A 137 1.63 -5.32 -9.74
N GLN A 138 1.14 -6.45 -10.27
CA GLN A 138 -0.27 -6.76 -10.41
C GLN A 138 -0.90 -7.33 -9.12
N GLN A 139 -0.12 -7.88 -8.18
CA GLN A 139 -0.66 -8.40 -6.92
C GLN A 139 -0.98 -7.29 -5.91
N LEU A 140 -0.24 -6.17 -5.87
CA LEU A 140 -0.48 -5.09 -4.91
C LEU A 140 -1.83 -4.38 -5.09
N PHE A 141 -2.39 -4.40 -6.31
CA PHE A 141 -3.75 -3.90 -6.56
C PHE A 141 -4.86 -4.90 -6.18
N PHE A 142 -4.56 -6.20 -6.13
CA PHE A 142 -5.55 -7.27 -5.96
C PHE A 142 -5.41 -8.07 -4.65
N SER A 143 -4.38 -7.83 -3.84
CA SER A 143 -4.14 -8.51 -2.55
C SER A 143 -4.69 -7.74 -1.34
N TRP A 144 -5.77 -6.99 -1.52
CA TRP A 144 -6.58 -6.52 -0.38
C TRP A 144 -7.66 -7.57 -0.09
N PRO A 145 -7.88 -7.96 1.18
CA PRO A 145 -9.00 -8.80 1.50
C PRO A 145 -10.25 -7.99 1.19
N MET A 146 -11.04 -8.47 0.24
CA MET A 146 -12.46 -8.16 0.27
C MET A 146 -12.97 -8.82 1.56
N GLU A 147 -12.87 -8.12 2.69
CA GLU A 147 -13.72 -8.40 3.85
C GLU A 147 -15.15 -8.06 3.41
N THR A 148 -15.71 -8.96 2.61
CA THR A 148 -17.15 -9.12 2.55
C THR A 148 -17.53 -9.57 3.94
N ASP A 149 -18.14 -8.69 4.71
CA ASP A 149 -18.82 -9.01 5.97
C ASP A 149 -20.08 -9.86 5.69
N GLN A 150 -19.85 -10.99 5.03
CA GLN A 150 -20.82 -12.02 4.74
C GLN A 150 -20.19 -13.28 5.28
N GLY A 151 -20.59 -13.62 6.51
CA GLY A 151 -20.25 -14.89 7.13
C GLY A 151 -20.35 -16.00 6.10
N ALA A 152 -19.25 -16.75 5.95
CA ALA A 152 -19.16 -17.85 5.01
C ALA A 152 -20.44 -18.71 5.11
N PRO A 153 -21.14 -18.99 4.01
CA PRO A 153 -22.13 -20.03 4.03
C PRO A 153 -21.36 -21.30 4.38
N ILE A 154 -21.72 -21.92 5.50
CA ILE A 154 -21.22 -23.24 5.88
C ILE A 154 -21.42 -24.15 4.67
N GLU A 155 -20.33 -24.53 4.02
CA GLU A 155 -20.36 -25.49 2.93
C GLU A 155 -20.83 -26.81 3.54
N LYS A 156 -22.12 -27.11 3.36
CA LYS A 156 -22.66 -28.43 3.71
C LYS A 156 -21.92 -29.43 2.83
N GLU A 157 -21.13 -30.29 3.44
CA GLU A 157 -20.49 -31.43 2.78
C GLU A 157 -21.51 -32.14 1.88
N ALA A 158 -21.29 -32.07 0.57
CA ALA A 158 -22.06 -32.85 -0.38
C ALA A 158 -21.74 -34.34 -0.15
N PRO A 159 -22.74 -35.23 -0.11
CA PRO A 159 -22.51 -36.64 0.18
C PRO A 159 -21.60 -37.26 -0.89
N SER A 160 -20.52 -37.90 -0.44
CA SER A 160 -19.55 -38.55 -1.32
C SER A 160 -20.25 -39.64 -2.14
N LYS A 161 -20.28 -39.49 -3.46
CA LYS A 161 -20.74 -40.56 -4.35
C LYS A 161 -19.75 -41.73 -4.29
N PRO A 162 -20.21 -43.00 -4.14
CA PRO A 162 -19.31 -44.14 -4.05
C PRO A 162 -18.58 -44.36 -5.37
N LYS A 163 -17.25 -44.50 -5.30
CA LYS A 163 -16.38 -44.81 -6.44
C LYS A 163 -16.74 -46.20 -6.99
N ARG A 164 -17.19 -46.26 -8.25
CA ARG A 164 -17.46 -47.50 -8.98
C ARG A 164 -16.13 -48.23 -9.19
N LYS A 165 -15.95 -49.39 -8.53
CA LYS A 165 -14.78 -50.26 -8.75
C LYS A 165 -14.84 -50.82 -10.17
N VAL A 166 -13.85 -50.50 -10.99
CA VAL A 166 -13.64 -51.18 -12.27
C VAL A 166 -13.02 -52.54 -11.95
N LYS A 167 -13.78 -53.62 -12.19
CA LYS A 167 -13.24 -54.99 -12.18
C LYS A 167 -12.34 -55.13 -13.41
N ARG A 168 -11.09 -55.51 -13.20
CA ARG A 168 -10.18 -55.95 -14.26
C ARG A 168 -10.13 -57.48 -14.22
N ILE A 169 -10.38 -58.08 -15.39
CA ILE A 169 -10.29 -59.50 -15.77
C ILE A 169 -11.49 -60.35 -15.33
#